data_AF-A0A957GH71-F1
#
_entry.id   AF-A0A957GH71-F1
#
_cell.length_a   1.000
_cell.length_b   1.000
_cell.length_c   1.000
_cell.angle_alpha   90.00
_cell.angle_beta   90.00
_cell.angle_gamma   90.00
#
_symmetry.space_group_name_H-M   'P 1'
#
loop_
_entity.id
_entity.type
_entity.pdbx_description
1 polymer ?
#
loop_
_entity_poly.entity_id
_entity_poly.type
_entity_poly.pdbx_seq_one_letter_code
_entity_poly.pdbx_strand_id
1 'polypeptide(L)'
;MPRNYLLWFTLAFVLLMLTACLSLFAGQSLGSDTPLEGTGTLTCSTECMDRGQCGTAADESLYVLGALDAPTVANHNRVFADNTPVQIINSQVQNVQNNSDGQRFSLTFYQVTTEDLTKAGWVAGWCIASR
;
A
#
# COMPACT_ATOMS: atom_id res chain seq x y z
N MET A 1 25.40 41.28 37.66
CA MET A 1 25.02 39.86 37.49
C MET A 1 23.49 39.78 37.51
N PRO A 2 22.79 39.02 36.65
CA PRO A 2 23.02 38.76 35.23
C PRO A 2 21.69 38.93 34.44
N ARG A 3 21.54 40.05 33.70
CA ARG A 3 20.35 40.36 32.87
C ARG A 3 20.36 39.66 31.49
N ASN A 4 21.32 38.77 31.26
CA ASN A 4 21.52 38.10 29.98
C ASN A 4 20.85 36.71 29.94
N TYR A 5 20.62 36.05 31.07
CA TYR A 5 20.07 34.68 31.06
C TYR A 5 18.66 34.59 30.48
N LEU A 6 17.83 35.62 30.65
CA LEU A 6 16.46 35.63 30.12
C LEU A 6 16.42 35.62 28.59
N LEU A 7 17.37 36.30 27.93
CA LEU A 7 17.53 36.32 26.48
C LEU A 7 18.07 34.99 25.92
N TRP A 8 18.93 34.31 26.67
CA TRP A 8 19.43 32.98 26.29
C TRP A 8 18.35 31.90 26.45
N PHE A 9 17.51 32.00 27.48
CA PHE A 9 16.40 31.07 27.69
C PHE A 9 15.32 31.19 26.60
N THR A 10 14.98 32.42 26.17
CA THR A 10 14.00 32.60 25.09
C THR A 10 14.54 32.16 23.73
N LEU A 11 15.83 32.41 23.44
CA LEU A 11 16.46 31.94 22.20
C LEU A 11 16.51 30.41 22.12
N ALA A 12 16.84 29.74 23.23
CA ALA A 12 16.88 28.28 23.30
C ALA A 12 15.48 27.65 23.11
N PHE A 13 14.44 28.28 23.65
CA PHE A 13 13.07 27.79 23.51
C PHE A 13 12.51 27.94 22.08
N VAL A 14 12.83 29.05 21.40
CA VAL A 14 12.46 29.26 19.99
C VAL A 14 13.19 28.27 19.07
N LEU A 15 14.47 27.96 19.34
CA LEU A 15 15.24 26.99 18.57
C LEU A 15 14.69 25.55 18.72
N LEU A 16 14.20 25.19 19.91
CA LEU A 16 13.54 23.90 20.21
C LEU A 16 12.18 23.75 19.52
N MET A 17 11.42 24.84 19.38
CA MET A 17 10.15 24.82 18.65
C MET A 17 10.33 24.70 17.13
N LEU A 18 11.41 25.28 16.57
CA LEU A 18 11.72 25.19 15.14
C LEU A 18 12.14 23.78 14.71
N THR A 19 12.84 23.01 15.56
CA THR A 19 13.20 21.61 15.26
C THR A 19 12.02 20.65 15.33
N ALA A 20 11.02 20.92 16.18
CA ALA A 20 9.80 20.10 16.27
C ALA A 20 8.88 20.22 15.04
N CYS A 21 9.01 21.30 14.24
CA CYS A 21 8.21 21.49 13.03
C CYS A 21 8.81 20.75 11.82
N LEU A 22 10.13 20.57 11.77
CA LEU A 22 10.82 19.86 10.67
C LEU A 22 10.67 18.34 10.74
N SER A 23 10.39 17.77 11.92
CA SER A 23 10.16 16.32 12.09
C SER A 23 8.74 15.88 11.69
N LEU A 24 7.79 16.80 11.50
CA LEU A 24 6.43 16.49 11.03
C LEU A 24 6.33 16.34 9.51
N PHE A 25 7.34 16.77 8.75
CA PHE A 25 7.37 16.63 7.28
C PHE A 25 8.42 15.63 6.76
N ALA A 26 9.25 15.07 7.64
CA ALA A 26 10.25 14.05 7.27
C ALA A 26 9.69 12.61 7.24
N GLY A 27 8.38 12.44 7.43
CA GLY A 27 7.72 11.12 7.53
C GLY A 27 6.95 10.69 6.28
N GLN A 28 6.98 11.44 5.18
CA GLN A 28 6.52 10.90 3.90
C GLN A 28 7.64 10.07 3.31
N SER A 29 7.76 8.83 3.81
CA SER A 29 8.38 7.75 3.05
C SER A 29 7.57 7.68 1.75
N LEU A 30 8.09 8.31 0.69
CA LEU A 30 7.84 7.87 -0.66
C LEU A 30 8.20 6.39 -0.63
N GLY A 31 7.17 5.54 -0.60
CA GLY A 31 7.34 4.09 -0.64
C GLY A 31 8.33 3.83 -1.76
N SER A 32 9.43 3.18 -1.42
CA SER A 32 10.41 2.76 -2.40
C SER A 32 9.65 1.93 -3.43
N ASP A 33 9.44 2.48 -4.63
CA ASP A 33 8.76 1.88 -5.79
C ASP A 33 9.61 0.73 -6.38
N THR A 34 10.20 -0.09 -5.51
CA THR A 34 10.83 -1.33 -5.91
C THR A 34 9.72 -2.38 -5.94
N PRO A 35 9.34 -2.90 -7.12
CA PRO A 35 8.35 -3.95 -7.20
C PRO A 35 8.76 -5.10 -6.29
N LEU A 36 7.78 -5.68 -5.59
CA LEU A 36 8.01 -6.90 -4.84
C LEU A 36 8.43 -8.01 -5.81
N GLU A 37 9.51 -8.71 -5.47
CA GLU A 37 10.01 -9.87 -6.20
C GLU A 37 10.01 -11.10 -5.27
N GLY A 38 9.82 -12.30 -5.84
CA GLY A 38 9.83 -13.55 -5.08
C GLY A 38 8.45 -13.92 -4.55
N THR A 39 8.24 -13.80 -3.23
CA THR A 39 7.03 -14.29 -2.55
C THR A 39 6.24 -13.18 -1.88
N GLY A 40 4.92 -13.35 -1.80
CA GLY A 40 4.04 -12.47 -1.05
C GLY A 40 2.90 -13.23 -0.39
N THR A 41 2.12 -12.52 0.41
CA THR A 41 0.85 -13.00 0.95
C THR A 41 -0.26 -12.10 0.45
N LEU A 42 -1.30 -12.68 -0.14
CA LEU A 42 -2.51 -11.94 -0.49
C LEU A 42 -3.24 -11.59 0.80
N THR A 43 -3.51 -10.30 1.00
CA THR A 43 -4.13 -9.79 2.23
C THR A 43 -5.24 -8.80 1.90
N CYS A 44 -6.44 -9.05 2.43
CA CYS A 44 -7.54 -8.09 2.43
C CYS A 44 -7.32 -7.04 3.55
N SER A 45 -6.31 -6.20 3.34
CA SER A 45 -6.00 -5.08 4.23
C SER A 45 -7.09 -4.02 4.18
N THR A 46 -7.12 -3.10 5.16
CA THR A 46 -8.02 -1.93 5.13
C THR A 46 -7.85 -1.13 3.84
N GLU A 47 -6.61 -0.93 3.38
CA GLU A 47 -6.37 -0.22 2.12
C GLU A 47 -6.91 -0.99 0.91
N CYS A 48 -6.66 -2.29 0.82
CA CYS A 48 -7.18 -3.12 -0.27
C CYS A 48 -8.74 -3.11 -0.28
N MET A 49 -9.35 -3.12 0.90
CA MET A 49 -10.81 -3.08 1.08
C MET A 49 -11.40 -1.71 0.70
N ASP A 50 -10.80 -0.62 1.18
CA ASP A 50 -11.23 0.75 0.89
C ASP A 50 -11.13 1.07 -0.61
N ARG A 51 -10.24 0.38 -1.33
CA ARG A 51 -10.09 0.46 -2.79
C ARG A 51 -10.98 -0.53 -3.56
N GLY A 52 -11.83 -1.29 -2.86
CA GLY A 52 -12.76 -2.25 -3.44
C GLY A 52 -12.09 -3.45 -4.12
N GLN A 53 -10.86 -3.80 -3.72
CA GLN A 53 -10.08 -4.88 -4.31
C GLN A 53 -10.16 -6.19 -3.49
N CYS A 54 -10.93 -6.19 -2.41
CA CYS A 54 -11.19 -7.36 -1.57
C CYS A 54 -12.54 -7.21 -0.85
N GLY A 55 -12.99 -8.25 -0.16
CA GLY A 55 -14.23 -8.18 0.61
C GLY A 55 -14.47 -9.39 1.48
N THR A 56 -15.67 -9.43 2.06
CA THR A 56 -16.16 -10.50 2.93
C THR A 56 -17.24 -11.30 2.21
N ALA A 57 -17.15 -12.62 2.21
CA ALA A 57 -18.16 -13.52 1.67
C ALA A 57 -19.31 -13.72 2.66
N ALA A 58 -20.36 -14.43 2.24
CA ALA A 58 -21.54 -14.69 3.08
C ALA A 58 -21.24 -15.55 4.32
N ASP A 59 -20.17 -16.33 4.29
CA ASP A 59 -19.67 -17.16 5.40
C ASP A 59 -18.64 -16.41 6.27
N GLU A 60 -18.57 -15.08 6.14
CA GLU A 60 -17.63 -14.20 6.84
C GLU A 60 -16.16 -14.38 6.47
N SER A 61 -15.84 -15.25 5.49
CA SER A 61 -14.47 -15.39 5.00
C SER A 61 -14.03 -14.18 4.17
N LEU A 62 -12.78 -13.78 4.31
CA LEU A 62 -12.18 -12.71 3.51
C LEU A 62 -11.61 -13.24 2.20
N TYR A 63 -11.70 -12.44 1.14
CA TYR A 63 -11.17 -12.78 -0.18
C TYR A 63 -10.56 -11.57 -0.87
N VAL A 64 -9.57 -11.80 -1.74
CA VAL A 64 -8.94 -10.80 -2.61
C VAL A 64 -9.41 -11.01 -4.06
N LEU A 65 -9.74 -9.92 -4.73
CA LEU A 65 -10.15 -9.91 -6.13
C LEU A 65 -8.94 -9.80 -7.05
N GLY A 66 -9.03 -10.45 -8.21
CA GLY A 66 -8.01 -10.36 -9.24
C GLY A 66 -8.59 -10.54 -10.65
N ALA A 67 -7.71 -10.47 -11.63
CA ALA A 67 -8.05 -10.64 -13.04
C ALA A 67 -7.06 -11.59 -13.72
N LEU A 68 -7.55 -12.46 -14.61
CA LEU A 68 -6.69 -13.42 -15.30
C LEU A 68 -5.79 -12.76 -16.34
N ASP A 69 -6.37 -11.91 -17.19
CA ASP A 69 -5.78 -11.55 -18.48
C ASP A 69 -4.87 -10.33 -18.41
N ALA A 70 -5.22 -9.34 -17.58
CA ALA A 70 -4.49 -8.08 -17.49
C ALA A 70 -4.62 -7.40 -16.12
N PRO A 71 -3.67 -6.52 -15.75
CA PRO A 71 -3.81 -5.60 -14.62
C PRO A 71 -5.08 -4.74 -14.70
N THR A 72 -5.95 -4.79 -13.70
CA THR A 72 -7.17 -3.96 -13.64
C THR A 72 -7.69 -3.84 -12.21
N VAL A 73 -8.31 -2.69 -11.90
CA VAL A 73 -9.04 -2.43 -10.64
C VAL A 73 -10.54 -2.74 -10.73
N ALA A 74 -11.00 -3.27 -11.87
CA ALA A 74 -12.40 -3.52 -12.18
C ALA A 74 -12.59 -4.78 -13.03
N ASN A 75 -13.83 -5.27 -13.12
CA ASN A 75 -14.20 -6.45 -13.91
C ASN A 75 -13.40 -7.71 -13.51
N HIS A 76 -13.20 -7.88 -12.21
CA HIS A 76 -12.47 -9.03 -11.66
C HIS A 76 -13.15 -10.35 -12.03
N ASN A 77 -12.34 -11.33 -12.45
CA ASN A 77 -12.78 -12.68 -12.82
C ASN A 77 -11.99 -13.77 -12.08
N ARG A 78 -11.26 -13.37 -11.03
CA ARG A 78 -10.55 -14.25 -10.10
C ARG A 78 -10.81 -13.83 -8.67
N VAL A 79 -10.86 -14.83 -7.81
CA VAL A 79 -11.03 -14.69 -6.35
C VAL A 79 -10.00 -15.60 -5.68
N PHE A 80 -9.26 -15.01 -4.76
CA PHE A 80 -8.28 -15.68 -3.91
C PHE A 80 -8.74 -15.59 -2.47
N ALA A 81 -8.47 -16.62 -1.68
CA ALA A 81 -8.72 -16.52 -0.25
C ALA A 81 -7.75 -15.51 0.38
N ASP A 82 -8.19 -14.83 1.44
CA ASP A 82 -7.28 -14.03 2.26
C ASP A 82 -6.16 -14.89 2.86
N ASN A 83 -5.02 -14.26 3.15
CA ASN A 83 -3.79 -14.90 3.64
C ASN A 83 -3.22 -16.01 2.74
N THR A 84 -3.60 -16.02 1.45
CA THR A 84 -3.05 -16.99 0.50
C THR A 84 -1.59 -16.65 0.18
N PRO A 85 -0.63 -17.55 0.41
CA PRO A 85 0.73 -17.36 -0.01
C PRO A 85 0.86 -17.50 -1.54
N VAL A 86 1.64 -16.63 -2.15
CA VAL A 86 1.79 -16.55 -3.60
C VAL A 86 3.24 -16.31 -4.01
N GLN A 87 3.57 -16.80 -5.20
CA GLN A 87 4.76 -16.44 -5.94
C GLN A 87 4.43 -15.27 -6.87
N ILE A 88 5.26 -14.24 -6.88
CA ILE A 88 5.17 -13.10 -7.77
C ILE A 88 5.98 -13.42 -9.02
N ILE A 89 5.29 -13.58 -10.15
CA ILE A 89 5.90 -13.97 -11.42
C ILE A 89 6.17 -12.79 -12.34
N ASN A 90 5.46 -11.68 -12.15
CA ASN A 90 5.65 -10.45 -12.90
C ASN A 90 5.09 -9.25 -12.15
N SER A 91 5.48 -8.04 -12.55
CA SER A 91 4.87 -6.80 -12.07
C SER A 91 4.65 -5.81 -13.22
N GLN A 92 3.62 -4.98 -13.09
CA GLN A 92 3.29 -3.96 -14.08
C GLN A 92 2.68 -2.74 -13.40
N VAL A 93 3.27 -1.56 -13.65
CA VAL A 93 2.70 -0.29 -13.19
C VAL A 93 1.61 0.16 -14.15
N GLN A 94 0.46 0.58 -13.62
CA GLN A 94 -0.64 1.16 -14.37
C GLN A 94 -1.03 2.52 -13.80
N ASN A 95 -1.42 3.45 -14.69
CA ASN A 95 -2.07 4.68 -14.27
C ASN A 95 -3.56 4.40 -14.07
N VAL A 96 -4.00 4.43 -12.82
CA VAL A 96 -5.39 4.20 -12.44
C VAL A 96 -6.03 5.53 -12.03
N GLN A 97 -7.36 5.58 -12.09
CA GLN A 97 -8.14 6.73 -11.67
C GLN A 97 -8.97 6.37 -10.45
N ASN A 98 -8.92 7.22 -9.42
CA ASN A 98 -9.86 7.16 -8.33
C ASN A 98 -11.23 7.67 -8.81
N ASN A 99 -12.26 6.85 -8.70
CA ASN A 99 -13.60 7.20 -9.17
C ASN A 99 -14.29 8.25 -8.29
N SER A 100 -13.85 8.47 -7.04
CA SER A 100 -14.50 9.43 -6.15
C SER A 100 -14.13 10.89 -6.43
N ASP A 101 -12.87 11.15 -6.77
CA ASP A 101 -12.32 12.50 -6.97
C ASP A 101 -11.70 12.71 -8.36
N GLY A 102 -11.61 11.66 -9.19
CA GLY A 102 -11.03 11.70 -10.53
C GLY A 102 -9.50 11.76 -10.56
N GLN A 103 -8.82 11.71 -9.40
CA GLN A 103 -7.36 11.77 -9.32
C GLN A 103 -6.73 10.54 -9.99
N ARG A 104 -5.68 10.79 -10.79
CA ARG A 104 -4.87 9.72 -11.38
C ARG A 104 -3.62 9.48 -10.56
N PHE A 105 -3.24 8.22 -10.39
CA PHE A 105 -2.02 7.81 -9.71
C PHE A 105 -1.49 6.50 -10.29
N SER A 106 -0.20 6.25 -10.07
CA SER A 106 0.44 4.99 -10.46
C SER A 106 0.16 3.91 -9.42
N LEU A 107 -0.20 2.72 -9.88
CA LEU A 107 -0.36 1.53 -9.05
C LEU A 107 0.41 0.37 -9.67
N THR A 108 1.25 -0.27 -8.86
CA THR A 108 1.87 -1.54 -9.24
C THR A 108 0.87 -2.67 -9.08
N PHE A 109 0.72 -3.46 -10.14
CA PHE A 109 0.02 -4.74 -10.13
C PHE A 109 1.03 -5.86 -10.17
N TYR A 110 0.69 -6.97 -9.54
CA TYR A 110 1.52 -8.15 -9.50
C TYR A 110 0.77 -9.31 -10.15
N GLN A 111 1.44 -9.96 -11.09
CA GLN A 111 1.00 -11.25 -11.57
C GLN A 111 1.48 -12.29 -10.57
N VAL A 112 0.55 -13.06 -10.04
CA VAL A 112 0.81 -14.03 -8.99
C VAL A 112 0.35 -15.42 -9.39
N THR A 113 0.99 -16.43 -8.81
CA THR A 113 0.49 -17.81 -8.76
C THR A 113 0.47 -18.27 -7.31
N THR A 114 -0.54 -19.05 -6.93
CA THR A 114 -0.57 -19.71 -5.61
C THR A 114 0.58 -20.70 -5.50
N GLU A 115 1.06 -20.94 -4.27
CA GLU A 115 2.19 -21.87 -4.04
C GLU A 115 1.90 -23.30 -4.52
N ASP A 116 0.64 -23.73 -4.48
CA ASP A 116 0.19 -25.02 -5.00
C ASP A 116 0.02 -25.05 -6.54
N LEU A 117 0.31 -23.93 -7.21
CA LEU A 117 0.23 -23.73 -8.67
C LEU A 117 -1.17 -23.95 -9.25
N THR A 118 -2.23 -23.90 -8.44
CA THR A 118 -3.61 -24.16 -8.89
C THR A 118 -4.31 -22.91 -9.43
N LYS A 119 -3.89 -21.71 -9.01
CA LYS A 119 -4.51 -20.45 -9.40
C LYS A 119 -3.47 -19.38 -9.71
N ALA A 120 -3.73 -18.60 -10.76
CA ALA A 120 -2.93 -17.45 -11.13
C ALA A 120 -3.81 -16.27 -11.57
N GLY A 121 -3.25 -15.06 -11.48
CA GLY A 121 -3.89 -13.83 -11.93
C GLY A 121 -3.12 -12.58 -11.53
N TRP A 122 -3.59 -11.44 -12.00
CA TRP A 122 -3.16 -10.11 -11.61
C TRP A 122 -3.94 -9.63 -10.40
N VAL A 123 -3.23 -9.07 -9.43
CA VAL A 123 -3.79 -8.45 -8.22
C VAL A 123 -3.20 -7.05 -8.02
N ALA A 124 -3.98 -6.17 -7.41
CA ALA A 124 -3.53 -4.82 -7.06
C ALA A 124 -2.47 -4.87 -5.95
N GLY A 125 -1.45 -4.01 -6.03
CA GLY A 125 -0.35 -3.97 -5.07
C GLY A 125 -0.78 -3.70 -3.63
N TRP A 126 -1.90 -3.01 -3.42
CA TRP A 126 -2.50 -2.80 -2.09
C TRP A 126 -2.88 -4.08 -1.35
N CYS A 127 -3.04 -5.17 -2.09
CA CYS A 127 -3.54 -6.45 -1.60
C CYS A 127 -2.43 -7.49 -1.43
N ILE A 128 -1.16 -7.09 -1.52
CA ILE A 128 -0.01 -7.97 -1.25
C ILE A 128 0.80 -7.40 -0.10
N ALA A 129 1.04 -8.24 0.90
CA ALA A 129 2.08 -8.03 1.90
C ALA A 129 3.36 -8.78 1.48
N SER A 130 4.49 -8.09 1.47
CA SER A 130 5.82 -8.72 1.31
C SER A 130 6.13 -9.61 2.52
N ARG A 131 6.76 -10.76 2.28
CA ARG A 131 7.32 -11.59 3.34
C ARG A 131 8.80 -11.33 3.54
#